data_AF-A0A9Q9B4N8-F1
#
_entry.id   AF-A0A9Q9B4N8-F1
#
_cell.length_a   1.000
_cell.length_b   1.000
_cell.length_c   1.000
_cell.angle_alpha   90.00
_cell.angle_beta   90.00
_cell.angle_gamma   90.00
#
_symmetry.space_group_name_H-M   'P 1'
#
loop_
_entity.id
_entity.type
_entity.pdbx_description
1 polymer ?
#
loop_
_entity_poly.entity_id
_entity_poly.type
_entity_poly.pdbx_seq_one_letter_code
_entity_poly.pdbx_strand_id
1 'polypeptide(L)' 'MATEYSASFAFFEALWDAGVRYRFVNLGSDHPAMMEAMVKGQQEKRDKFPKFITCPSEMVTPAWLP' A
#
# COMPACT_ATOMS: atom_id res chain seq x y z
N MET A 1 -11.04 1.36 -22.00
CA MET A 1 -11.28 1.79 -20.61
C MET A 1 -9.94 2.22 -20.05
N ALA A 2 -9.72 3.52 -19.85
CA ALA A 2 -8.49 4.00 -19.24
C ALA A 2 -8.50 3.54 -17.78
N THR A 3 -7.76 2.49 -17.48
CA THR A 3 -7.45 2.10 -16.12
C THR A 3 -6.63 3.24 -15.53
N GLU A 4 -7.22 4.06 -14.66
CA GLU A 4 -6.51 5.18 -14.03
C GLU A 4 -5.22 4.68 -13.39
N TYR A 5 -4.10 5.01 -14.03
CA TYR A 5 -2.76 4.76 -13.55
C TYR A 5 -2.37 5.98 -12.72
N SER A 6 -2.69 5.93 -11.43
CA SER A 6 -2.46 7.03 -10.51
C SER A 6 -1.02 7.04 -10.01
N ALA A 7 -0.53 8.21 -9.59
CA ALA A 7 0.77 8.34 -8.94
C ALA A 7 0.89 7.41 -7.70
N SER A 8 -0.21 7.22 -6.98
CA SER A 8 -0.30 6.26 -5.86
C SER A 8 -0.03 4.82 -6.31
N PHE A 9 -0.54 4.42 -7.48
CA PHE A 9 -0.30 3.08 -8.02
C PHE A 9 1.17 2.89 -8.42
N ALA A 10 1.73 3.84 -9.17
CA ALA A 10 3.14 3.84 -9.54
C ALA A 10 4.08 3.83 -8.32
N PHE A 11 3.70 4.55 -7.25
CA PHE A 11 4.43 4.55 -5.99
C PHE A 11 4.49 3.14 -5.37
N PHE A 12 3.37 2.41 -5.32
CA PHE A 12 3.33 1.06 -4.79
C PHE A 12 4.09 0.04 -5.64
N GLU A 13 4.09 0.19 -6.97
CA GLU A 13 4.91 -0.64 -7.85
C GLU A 13 6.41 -0.40 -7.63
N ALA A 14 6.84 0.85 -7.52
CA ALA A 14 8.23 1.18 -7.24
C ALA A 14 8.71 0.59 -5.90
N LEU A 15 7.83 0.54 -4.90
CA LEU A 15 8.14 -0.08 -3.60
C LEU A 15 8.24 -1.59 -3.67
N TRP A 16 7.38 -2.21 -4.47
CA TRP A 16 7.46 -3.64 -4.74
C TRP A 16 8.79 -4.02 -5.41
N ASP A 17 9.18 -3.25 -6.42
CA ASP A 17 10.45 -3.40 -7.15
C ASP A 17 11.66 -3.14 -6.23
N ALA A 18 11.54 -2.22 -5.28
CA ALA A 18 12.52 -2.01 -4.22
C ALA A 18 12.57 -3.15 -3.17
N GLY A 19 11.74 -4.19 -3.29
CA GLY A 19 11.72 -5.34 -2.39
C GLY A 19 10.83 -5.17 -1.17
N VAL A 20 10.04 -4.10 -1.06
CA VAL A 20 9.13 -3.88 0.06
C VAL A 20 7.92 -4.81 -0.06
N ARG A 21 7.82 -5.77 0.85
CA ARG A 21 6.74 -6.77 0.87
C ARG A 21 5.61 -6.46 1.85
N TYR A 22 5.92 -5.77 2.94
CA TYR A 22 4.99 -5.46 4.03
C TYR A 22 5.01 -3.98 4.35
N ARG A 23 3.82 -3.38 4.46
CA ARG A 23 3.65 -1.98 4.84
C ARG A 23 2.65 -1.88 5.98
N PHE A 24 3.12 -1.34 7.11
CA PHE A 24 2.24 -0.91 8.18
C PHE A 24 1.76 0.50 7.83
N VAL A 25 0.47 0.64 7.61
CA VAL A 25 -0.11 1.92 7.22
C VAL A 25 -1.30 2.22 8.12
N ASN A 26 -1.30 3.41 8.71
CA ASN A 26 -2.48 3.97 9.36
C ASN A 26 -3.14 4.92 8.36
N LEU A 27 -3.77 4.35 7.33
CA LEU A 27 -4.50 5.14 6.35
C LEU A 27 -5.92 5.35 6.88
N GLY A 28 -6.20 6.57 7.29
CA GLY A 28 -7.56 7.05 7.53
C GLY A 28 -8.26 7.47 6.24
N SER A 29 -9.53 7.86 6.36
CA SER A 29 -10.37 8.34 5.26
C SER A 29 -9.83 9.59 4.55
N ASP A 30 -8.83 10.28 5.11
CA ASP A 30 -8.16 11.45 4.53
C ASP A 30 -7.37 11.15 3.24
N HIS A 31 -7.07 9.88 2.93
CA HIS A 31 -6.29 9.51 1.74
C HIS A 31 -7.00 8.48 0.83
N PRO A 32 -8.16 8.83 0.25
CA PRO A 32 -8.97 7.90 -0.55
C PRO A 32 -8.24 7.38 -1.80
N ALA A 33 -7.44 8.22 -2.45
CA ALA A 33 -6.70 7.84 -3.67
C ALA A 33 -5.63 6.76 -3.43
N MET A 34 -5.05 6.68 -2.23
CA MET A 34 -4.12 5.60 -1.85
C MET A 34 -4.87 4.30 -1.56
N MET A 35 -6.02 4.39 -0.90
CA MET A 35 -6.88 3.22 -0.62
C MET A 35 -7.39 2.58 -1.91
N GLU A 36 -7.83 3.37 -2.89
CA GLU A 36 -8.25 2.85 -4.19
C GLU A 36 -7.10 2.16 -4.94
N ALA A 37 -5.91 2.77 -4.96
CA ALA A 37 -4.73 2.16 -5.55
C ALA A 37 -4.31 0.87 -4.83
N MET A 38 -4.50 0.79 -3.51
CA MET A 38 -4.26 -0.42 -2.72
C MET A 38 -5.22 -1.54 -3.08
N VAL A 39 -6.53 -1.26 -3.10
CA VAL A 39 -7.55 -2.24 -3.44
C VAL A 39 -7.36 -2.74 -4.86
N LYS A 40 -7.09 -1.82 -5.81
CA LYS A 40 -6.81 -2.17 -7.20
C LYS A 40 -5.54 -3.01 -7.34
N GLY A 41 -4.44 -2.63 -6.69
CA GLY A 41 -3.19 -3.39 -6.71
C GLY A 41 -3.32 -4.78 -6.09
N GLN A 42 -4.12 -4.93 -5.02
CA GLN A 42 -4.42 -6.24 -4.44
C GLN A 42 -5.29 -7.11 -5.35
N GLN A 43 -6.22 -6.53 -6.11
CA GLN A 43 -7.09 -7.27 -7.03
C GLN A 43 -6.37 -7.64 -8.33
N GLU A 44 -5.64 -6.71 -8.94
CA GLU A 44 -5.02 -6.90 -10.26
C GLU A 44 -3.63 -7.54 -10.19
N LYS A 45 -2.87 -7.33 -9.09
CA LYS A 45 -1.46 -7.70 -8.98
C LYS A 45 -1.11 -8.30 -7.62
N ARG A 46 -1.94 -9.22 -7.11
CA ARG A 46 -1.79 -9.83 -5.77
C ARG A 46 -0.37 -10.37 -5.46
N ASP A 47 0.35 -10.87 -6.47
CA ASP A 47 1.72 -11.41 -6.34
C ASP A 47 2.84 -10.41 -6.68
N LYS A 48 2.49 -9.20 -7.13
CA LYS A 48 3.41 -8.11 -7.49
C LYS A 48 3.10 -6.81 -6.75
N PHE A 49 2.47 -6.91 -5.59
CA PHE A 49 2.01 -5.74 -4.84
C PHE A 49 2.24 -5.92 -3.35
N PRO A 50 2.64 -4.87 -2.61
CA PRO A 50 2.92 -4.99 -1.18
C PRO A 50 1.67 -5.41 -0.41
N LYS A 51 1.85 -6.21 0.66
CA LYS A 51 0.79 -6.49 1.61
C LYS A 51 0.66 -5.33 2.59
N PHE A 52 -0.57 -4.86 2.76
CA PHE A 52 -0.90 -3.78 3.68
C PHE A 52 -1.45 -4.37 4.96
N ILE A 53 -0.80 -4.01 6.07
CA ILE A 53 -1.25 -4.37 7.41
C ILE A 53 -1.72 -3.06 8.04
N THR A 54 -3.03 -2.96 8.28
CA THR A 54 -3.60 -1.81 8.97
C THR A 54 -3.50 -2.03 10.48
N CYS A 55 -2.91 -1.06 11.18
CA CYS A 55 -2.87 -1.06 12.63
C CYS A 55 -4.09 -0.29 13.16
N PRO A 56 -5.03 -0.93 13.89
CA PRO A 56 -6.21 -0.25 14.44
C PRO A 56 -5.89 0.65 15.65
N SER A 57 -4.65 0.67 16.13
CA SER A 57 -4.19 1.51 17.24
C SER A 57 -3.24 2.59 16.70
N GLU A 58 -3.53 3.86 16.99
CA GLU A 58 -2.70 5.03 16.67
C GLU A 58 -1.29 5.03 17.31
N MET A 59 -0.95 4.00 18.08
CA MET A 59 0.35 3.85 18.72
C MET A 59 0.97 2.51 18.32
N VAL A 60 2.22 2.57 17.88
CA VAL A 60 3.15 1.47 17.53
C VAL A 60 3.18 1.08 16.04
N THR A 61 3.95 1.86 15.27
CA THR A 61 4.93 1.25 14.35
C THR A 61 6.14 0.88 15.20
N PRO A 62 6.49 -0.39 15.43
CA PRO A 62 7.78 -0.70 16.01
C PRO A 62 8.82 -0.33 14.96
N ALA A 63 9.52 0.79 15.18
CA ALA A 63 10.94 0.81 14.82
C ALA A 63 11.57 -0.45 15.45
N TRP A 64 12.50 -1.09 14.75
CA TRP A 64 13.20 -2.31 15.19
C TRP A 64 12.47 -3.63 14.89
N LEU A 65 12.61 -4.11 13.66
CA LEU A 65 12.83 -5.54 13.42
C LEU A 65 14.34 -5.78 13.60
N PRO A 66 14.80 -6.54 14.61
CA PRO A 66 16.09 -7.23 14.53
C PRO A 66 16.06 -8.31 13.44
#